data_AF-A0A5K1AUA8-F1
#
_entry.id   AF-A0A5K1AUA8-F1
#
_cell.length_a   1.000
_cell.length_b   1.000
_cell.length_c   1.000
_cell.angle_alpha   90.00
_cell.angle_beta   90.00
_cell.angle_gamma   90.00
#
_symmetry.space_group_name_H-M   'P 1'
#
loop_
_entity.id
_entity.type
_entity.pdbx_description
1 polymer ?
#
loop_
_entity_poly.entity_id
_entity_poly.type
_entity_poly.pdbx_seq_one_letter_code
_entity_poly.pdbx_strand_id
1 'polypeptide(L)' 'MGVLSHKIDRTALRAGDHIYSWRAAYTYSHH' A
#
# COMPACT_ATOMS: atom_id res chain seq x y z
N MET A 1 -17.87 -7.35 -4.95
CA MET A 1 -16.90 -6.43 -5.57
C MET A 1 -15.63 -6.44 -4.72
N GLY A 2 -14.52 -6.95 -5.25
CA GLY A 2 -13.26 -7.09 -4.49
C GLY A 2 -12.43 -5.81 -4.52
N VAL A 3 -11.69 -5.54 -3.44
CA VAL A 3 -10.74 -4.43 -3.37
C VAL A 3 -9.48 -4.81 -4.14
N LEU A 4 -9.13 -4.03 -5.17
CA LEU A 4 -7.83 -4.15 -5.83
C LEU A 4 -6.75 -3.62 -4.88
N SER A 5 -5.81 -4.48 -4.48
CA SER A 5 -4.73 -4.15 -3.56
C SER A 5 -3.40 -4.70 -4.06
N HIS A 6 -2.36 -3.87 -3.99
CA HIS A 6 -0.96 -4.25 -4.22
C HIS A 6 -0.23 -4.57 -2.90
N LYS A 7 -0.97 -4.96 -1.86
CA LYS A 7 -0.36 -5.32 -0.57
C LYS A 7 0.56 -6.53 -0.72
N ILE A 8 1.79 -6.39 -0.25
CA ILE A 8 2.78 -7.47 -0.19
C ILE A 8 3.08 -7.86 1.26
N ASP A 9 3.72 -9.02 1.45
CA ASP A 9 4.27 -9.39 2.75
C ASP A 9 5.43 -8.46 3.14
N ARG A 10 5.58 -8.18 4.44
CA ARG A 10 6.64 -7.30 4.94
C ARG A 10 8.04 -7.88 4.66
N THR A 11 8.20 -9.19 4.60
CA THR A 11 9.49 -9.82 4.28
C THR A 11 9.88 -9.65 2.81
N ALA A 12 8.94 -9.29 1.94
CA ALA A 12 9.19 -9.04 0.52
C ALA A 12 9.59 -7.59 0.21
N LEU A 13 9.46 -6.67 1.18
CA LEU A 13 9.88 -5.26 1.05
C LEU A 13 11.39 -5.14 0.84
N ARG A 14 11.79 -4.31 -0.11
CA ARG A 14 13.19 -4.01 -0.44
C ARG A 14 13.49 -2.54 -0.25
N ALA A 15 14.76 -2.23 0.01
CA ALA A 15 15.22 -0.85 0.07
C ALA A 15 15.03 -0.19 -1.30
N GLY A 16 14.40 0.99 -1.31
CA GLY A 16 14.04 1.72 -2.54
C GLY A 16 12.64 1.45 -3.06
N ASP A 17 11.88 0.54 -2.44
CA ASP A 17 10.46 0.36 -2.78
C ASP A 17 9.64 1.60 -2.40
N HIS A 18 8.75 2.01 -3.29
CA HIS A 18 7.78 3.08 -3.01
C HIS A 18 6.58 2.50 -2.27
N ILE A 19 6.26 3.07 -1.10
CA ILE A 19 5.24 2.55 -0.20
C ILE A 19 4.05 3.50 -0.17
N TYR A 20 2.94 3.08 -0.77
CA TYR A 20 1.70 3.85 -0.73
C TYR A 20 0.80 3.30 0.37
N SER A 21 0.38 4.16 1.29
CA SER A 21 -0.59 3.83 2.33
C SER A 21 -1.82 4.70 2.21
N TRP A 22 -2.99 4.08 2.31
CA TRP A 22 -4.24 4.78 2.39
C TRP A 22 -4.45 5.32 3.82
N ARG A 23 -4.77 6.60 3.94
CA ARG A 23 -5.29 7.21 5.18
C ARG A 23 -6.82 7.27 5.15
N ALA A 24 -7.41 7.64 6.28
CA ALA A 24 -8.85 7.78 6.57
C ALA A 24 -9.82 7.35 5.44
N ALA A 25 -10.54 6.25 5.67
CA ALA A 25 -11.58 5.74 4.77
C ALA A 25 -11.12 5.44 3.32
N TYR A 26 -9.82 5.23 3.08
CA TYR A 26 -9.26 4.98 1.75
C TYR A 26 -9.44 6.13 0.76
N THR A 27 -9.61 7.34 1.28
CA THR A 27 -9.89 8.54 0.46
C THR A 27 -8.63 9.29 0.04
N TYR A 28 -7.49 9.00 0.66
CA TYR A 28 -6.22 9.68 0.40
C TYR A 28 -5.04 8.71 0.46
N SER A 29 -4.19 8.75 -0.55
CA SER A 29 -2.91 8.02 -0.59
C SER A 29 -1.80 8.90 -0.04
N HIS A 30 -1.01 8.34 0.87
CA HIS A 30 0.27 8.89 1.28
C HIS A 30 1.37 8.01 0.68
N HIS A 31 2.35 8.64 0.02
CA HIS A 31 3.49 7.97 -0.63
C HIS A 31 4.61 7.66 0.37
#